data_AF-A2X3R7-F1
#
_entry.id   AF-A2X3R7-F1
#
_cell.length_a   1.000
_cell.length_b   1.000
_cell.length_c   1.000
_cell.angle_alpha   90.00
_cell.angle_beta   90.00
_cell.angle_gamma   90.00
#
_symmetry.space_group_name_H-M   'P 1'
#
loop_
_entity.id
_entity.type
_entity.pdbx_description
1 polymer ?
#
loop_
_entity_poly.entity_id
_entity_poly.type
_entity_poly.pdbx_seq_one_letter_code
_entity_poly.pdbx_strand_id
1 'polypeptide(L)'
;MGLSGEVVDRRWVTIVMRCVTTVAYRIKVNGELSDQRVSRPCRMLQKIRVIYQGWHQASIIFCSDDLLLLLKADERSAGCLQNVLSLHEICSGQTINKEKSSIMFNSNSRESRRASFKATLDIGVEAWNEKYFGLVVYMGRSKAKTYNYLKERVWKIQGWKEKLLSRAWKDILIKAVSQAIPTFAMSCFDLTKTLCDKISMLICHFFWAQQDRENKMHWISWEHLCSQKDKGGLGYRDLHLFNLGMLARQAWQLLSNPESLCAWVLRAKYFHEGKLLEVGPGISYSWRSIVRGVQALKSGLIWRVGYGTKIDI
;
A
#
# COMPACT_ATOMS: atom_id res chain seq x y z
N MET A 1 -28.66 2.60 30.44
CA MET A 1 -29.00 3.87 29.76
C MET A 1 -28.62 3.71 28.29
N GLY A 2 -29.62 3.80 27.42
CA GLY A 2 -29.55 3.34 26.03
C GLY A 2 -28.66 4.22 25.14
N LEU A 3 -27.90 3.55 24.28
CA LEU A 3 -27.22 4.15 23.14
C LEU A 3 -28.29 4.45 22.07
N SER A 4 -28.43 5.73 21.74
CA SER A 4 -29.25 6.23 20.64
C SER A 4 -28.74 5.63 19.32
N GLY A 5 -29.52 4.72 18.74
CA GLY A 5 -29.36 4.33 17.35
C GLY A 5 -29.61 5.53 16.44
N GLU A 6 -28.69 5.78 15.51
CA GLU A 6 -28.90 6.75 14.44
C GLU A 6 -30.18 6.38 13.67
N VAL A 7 -31.22 7.21 13.80
CA VAL A 7 -32.44 7.08 13.02
C VAL A 7 -32.13 7.59 11.61
N VAL A 8 -31.76 6.67 10.73
CA VAL A 8 -31.65 6.97 9.30
C VAL A 8 -33.06 7.23 8.76
N ASP A 9 -33.31 8.44 8.26
CA ASP A 9 -34.59 8.84 7.68
C ASP A 9 -34.98 7.91 6.52
N ARG A 10 -36.13 7.23 6.66
CA ARG A 10 -36.63 6.28 5.65
C ARG A 10 -36.87 6.96 4.30
N ARG A 11 -37.17 8.27 4.25
CA ARG A 11 -37.32 9.01 2.98
C ARG A 11 -36.02 9.06 2.18
N TRP A 12 -34.89 9.23 2.87
CA TRP A 12 -33.56 9.23 2.25
C TRP A 12 -33.20 7.87 1.65
N VAL A 13 -33.49 6.79 2.39
CA VAL A 13 -33.32 5.41 1.91
C VAL A 13 -34.19 5.14 0.68
N THR A 14 -35.45 5.62 0.67
CA THR A 14 -36.35 5.47 -0.48
C THR A 14 -35.85 6.22 -1.72
N ILE A 15 -35.30 7.43 -1.55
CA ILE A 15 -34.75 8.23 -2.67
C ILE A 15 -33.51 7.56 -3.26
N VAL A 16 -32.58 7.12 -2.41
CA VAL A 16 -31.37 6.40 -2.86
C VAL A 16 -31.73 5.09 -3.54
N MET A 17 -32.65 4.31 -2.97
CA MET A 17 -33.12 3.06 -3.57
C MET A 17 -33.86 3.30 -4.89
N ARG A 18 -34.60 4.41 -5.05
CA ARG A 18 -35.18 4.81 -6.33
C ARG A 18 -34.08 5.04 -7.37
N CYS A 19 -33.02 5.79 -7.06
CA CYS A 19 -31.90 6.01 -7.97
C CYS A 19 -31.14 4.73 -8.33
N VAL A 20 -30.98 3.79 -7.39
CA VAL A 20 -30.26 2.52 -7.61
C VAL A 20 -31.08 1.51 -8.43
N THR A 21 -32.41 1.56 -8.36
CA THR A 21 -33.33 0.63 -9.05
C THR A 21 -33.86 1.13 -10.40
N THR A 22 -33.71 2.42 -10.71
CA THR A 22 -34.24 3.02 -11.95
C THR A 22 -33.25 3.06 -13.11
N VAL A 23 -31.97 2.74 -12.90
CA VAL A 23 -30.98 2.78 -13.99
C VAL A 23 -31.00 1.45 -14.75
N ALA A 24 -31.71 1.43 -15.88
CA ALA A 24 -31.61 0.38 -16.89
C ALA A 24 -30.76 0.89 -18.05
N TYR A 25 -29.69 0.17 -18.39
CA TYR A 25 -28.87 0.47 -19.56
C TYR A 25 -29.19 -0.51 -20.68
N ARG A 26 -29.26 0.00 -21.92
CA ARG A 26 -29.24 -0.79 -23.16
C ARG A 26 -27.92 -0.54 -23.85
N ILE A 27 -27.23 -1.61 -24.21
CA ILE A 27 -25.93 -1.51 -24.88
C ILE A 27 -26.22 -1.59 -26.38
N LYS A 28 -25.73 -0.61 -27.13
CA LYS A 28 -25.84 -0.60 -28.59
C LYS A 28 -24.62 -1.31 -29.17
N VAL A 29 -24.83 -2.45 -29.82
CA VAL A 29 -23.77 -3.21 -30.49
C VAL A 29 -24.08 -3.21 -31.99
N ASN A 30 -23.17 -2.69 -32.80
CA ASN A 30 -23.29 -2.64 -34.27
C ASN A 30 -24.58 -2.00 -34.79
N GLY A 31 -25.09 -0.96 -34.13
CA GLY A 31 -26.26 -0.22 -34.60
C GLY A 31 -27.59 -0.70 -34.00
N GLU A 32 -27.65 -1.92 -33.45
CA GLU A 32 -28.84 -2.48 -32.81
C GLU A 32 -28.72 -2.43 -31.28
N LEU A 33 -29.85 -2.20 -30.62
CA LEU A 33 -29.93 -2.16 -29.15
C LEU A 33 -30.16 -3.58 -28.63
N SER A 34 -29.39 -3.99 -27.62
CA SER A 34 -29.58 -5.28 -26.95
C SER A 34 -30.97 -5.36 -26.28
N ASP A 35 -31.68 -6.47 -26.50
CA ASP A 35 -33.06 -6.68 -26.00
C ASP A 35 -33.14 -6.84 -24.46
N GLN A 36 -32.02 -7.24 -23.83
CA GLN A 36 -31.94 -7.36 -22.38
C GLN A 36 -31.74 -6.01 -21.70
N ARG A 37 -32.73 -5.60 -20.88
CA ARG A 37 -32.53 -4.60 -19.83
C ARG A 37 -31.65 -5.22 -18.75
N VAL A 38 -30.40 -4.77 -18.63
CA VAL A 38 -29.55 -5.18 -17.53
C VAL A 38 -29.82 -4.25 -16.33
N SER A 39 -30.62 -4.70 -15.37
CA SER A 39 -30.74 -4.03 -14.07
C SER A 39 -29.67 -4.58 -13.12
N ARG A 40 -28.44 -4.09 -13.20
CA ARG A 40 -27.48 -4.30 -12.10
C ARG A 40 -27.57 -3.11 -11.17
N PRO A 41 -28.02 -3.28 -9.92
CA PRO A 41 -27.93 -2.20 -8.95
C PRO A 41 -26.45 -1.85 -8.80
N CYS A 42 -26.10 -0.58 -9.07
CA CYS A 42 -24.77 -0.04 -8.80
C CYS A 42 -24.56 -0.01 -7.28
N ARG A 43 -24.20 -1.17 -6.72
CA ARG A 43 -23.80 -1.31 -5.31
C ARG A 43 -22.28 -1.10 -5.21
N MET A 44 -21.81 0.09 -5.57
CA MET A 44 -20.58 0.59 -4.96
C MET A 44 -20.99 1.12 -3.58
N LEU A 45 -20.22 0.75 -2.55
CA LEU A 45 -20.40 1.07 -1.12
C LEU A 45 -21.10 -0.03 -0.32
N GLN A 46 -20.32 -0.96 0.22
CA GLN A 46 -20.48 -1.35 1.63
C GLN A 46 -19.13 -1.39 2.33
N LYS A 47 -18.97 -0.49 3.29
CA LYS A 47 -17.88 -0.48 4.26
C LYS A 47 -18.28 -1.44 5.38
N ILE A 48 -18.02 -2.73 5.22
CA ILE A 48 -18.21 -3.68 6.32
C ILE A 48 -16.99 -3.56 7.23
N ARG A 49 -17.19 -3.02 8.43
CA ARG A 49 -16.17 -2.95 9.47
C ARG A 49 -16.32 -4.17 10.38
N VAL A 50 -15.65 -5.27 10.07
CA VAL A 50 -15.47 -6.37 11.03
C VAL A 50 -14.18 -6.11 11.81
N ILE A 51 -14.31 -5.53 13.00
CA ILE A 51 -13.26 -5.58 14.02
C ILE A 51 -13.50 -6.88 14.77
N TYR A 52 -12.62 -7.88 14.62
CA TYR A 52 -12.64 -9.02 15.51
C TYR A 52 -11.64 -8.79 16.64
N GLN A 53 -12.17 -8.58 17.85
CA GLN A 53 -11.45 -8.90 19.08
C GLN A 53 -11.60 -10.41 19.29
N GLY A 54 -10.52 -11.14 19.11
CA GLY A 54 -10.49 -12.57 19.37
C GLY A 54 -9.13 -13.13 19.03
N TRP A 55 -8.33 -13.39 20.05
CA TRP A 55 -7.19 -14.29 19.93
C TRP A 55 -7.76 -15.64 19.48
N HIS A 56 -7.18 -16.24 18.44
CA HIS A 56 -7.55 -17.50 17.77
C HIS A 56 -8.32 -17.37 16.43
N GLN A 57 -7.52 -17.30 15.36
CA GLN A 57 -7.64 -18.03 14.07
C GLN A 57 -7.92 -17.30 12.75
N ALA A 58 -8.34 -16.03 12.70
CA ALA A 58 -8.28 -15.26 11.44
C ALA A 58 -8.11 -13.75 11.64
N SER A 59 -7.37 -13.09 10.75
CA SER A 59 -7.27 -11.62 10.65
C SER A 59 -7.69 -11.19 9.25
N ILE A 60 -8.59 -10.21 9.18
CA ILE A 60 -9.17 -9.74 7.93
C ILE A 60 -8.84 -8.27 7.72
N ILE A 61 -8.33 -7.92 6.54
CA ILE A 61 -8.09 -6.53 6.14
C ILE A 61 -8.92 -6.26 4.89
N PHE A 62 -9.84 -5.29 4.99
CA PHE A 62 -10.68 -4.83 3.89
C PHE A 62 -10.21 -3.46 3.41
N CYS A 63 -10.14 -3.29 2.10
CA CYS A 63 -10.07 -1.96 1.51
C CYS A 63 -10.76 -1.96 0.14
N SER A 64 -11.87 -1.22 0.05
CA SER A 64 -12.77 -1.21 -1.10
C SER A 64 -13.16 -2.64 -1.52
N ASP A 65 -12.76 -3.07 -2.72
CA ASP A 65 -13.10 -4.38 -3.29
C ASP A 65 -12.00 -5.44 -3.05
N ASP A 66 -10.85 -5.06 -2.49
CA ASP A 66 -9.72 -5.97 -2.26
C ASP A 66 -9.69 -6.44 -0.80
N LEU A 67 -9.84 -7.75 -0.61
CA LEU A 67 -9.88 -8.43 0.67
C LEU A 67 -8.59 -9.23 0.91
N LEU A 68 -7.90 -8.99 2.03
CA LEU A 68 -6.79 -9.81 2.49
C LEU A 68 -7.21 -10.63 3.72
N LEU A 69 -7.12 -11.95 3.61
CA LEU A 69 -7.45 -12.90 4.67
C LEU A 69 -6.19 -13.60 5.17
N LEU A 70 -5.95 -13.51 6.47
CA LEU A 70 -4.91 -14.23 7.18
C LEU A 70 -5.60 -15.29 8.03
N LEU A 71 -5.37 -16.56 7.73
CA LEU A 71 -6.05 -17.68 8.39
C LEU A 71 -5.11 -18.86 8.47
N LYS A 72 -5.41 -19.79 9.36
CA LYS A 72 -4.67 -21.04 9.46
C LYS A 72 -5.01 -21.89 8.23
N ALA A 73 -3.98 -22.42 7.57
CA ALA A 73 -4.15 -23.32 6.44
C ALA A 73 -4.57 -24.70 6.94
N ASP A 74 -5.86 -24.89 7.22
CA ASP A 74 -6.46 -26.16 7.59
C ASP A 74 -7.78 -26.35 6.83
N GLU A 75 -8.19 -27.61 6.66
CA GLU A 75 -9.37 -27.94 5.85
C GLU A 75 -10.66 -27.39 6.45
N ARG A 76 -10.76 -27.31 7.77
CA ARG A 76 -11.93 -26.72 8.45
C ARG A 76 -12.01 -25.22 8.19
N SER A 77 -10.89 -24.51 8.31
CA SER A 77 -10.81 -23.08 7.96
C SER A 77 -11.09 -22.84 6.48
N ALA A 78 -10.64 -23.72 5.58
CA ALA A 78 -10.92 -23.62 4.15
C ALA A 78 -12.42 -23.77 3.86
N GLY A 79 -13.07 -24.79 4.42
CA GLY A 79 -14.50 -25.01 4.26
C GLY A 79 -15.35 -23.91 4.89
N CYS A 80 -14.96 -23.43 6.08
CA CYS A 80 -15.62 -22.29 6.72
C CYS A 80 -15.50 -21.03 5.86
N LEU A 81 -14.32 -20.75 5.31
CA LEU A 81 -14.12 -19.63 4.40
C LEU A 81 -14.99 -19.78 3.15
N GLN A 82 -15.01 -20.96 2.51
CA GLN A 82 -15.84 -21.21 1.34
C GLN A 82 -17.32 -20.93 1.62
N ASN A 83 -17.82 -21.37 2.78
CA ASN A 83 -19.20 -21.11 3.20
C ASN A 83 -19.48 -19.61 3.40
N VAL A 84 -18.55 -18.89 4.04
CA VAL A 84 -18.68 -17.43 4.25
C VAL A 84 -18.66 -16.68 2.92
N LEU A 85 -17.78 -17.08 2.01
CA LEU A 85 -17.69 -16.50 0.67
C LEU A 85 -18.96 -16.75 -0.13
N SER A 86 -19.46 -17.99 -0.17
CA SER A 86 -20.72 -18.33 -0.86
C SER A 86 -21.93 -17.61 -0.25
N LEU A 87 -21.99 -17.49 1.08
CA LEU A 87 -23.05 -16.74 1.74
C LEU A 87 -22.97 -15.25 1.39
N HIS A 88 -21.76 -14.69 1.33
CA HIS A 88 -21.57 -13.32 0.86
C HIS A 88 -22.02 -13.15 -0.60
N GLU A 89 -21.70 -14.09 -1.50
CA GLU A 89 -22.15 -14.03 -2.90
C GLU A 89 -23.68 -14.04 -3.01
N ILE A 90 -24.36 -14.90 -2.24
CA ILE A 90 -25.82 -14.99 -2.21
C ILE A 90 -26.44 -13.69 -1.65
N CYS A 91 -25.93 -13.16 -0.54
CA CYS A 91 -26.49 -11.97 0.10
C CYS A 91 -26.19 -10.68 -0.66
N SER A 92 -24.98 -10.53 -1.19
CA SER A 92 -24.54 -9.31 -1.89
C SER A 92 -25.00 -9.26 -3.35
N GLY A 93 -25.16 -10.42 -3.99
CA GLY A 93 -25.33 -10.56 -5.44
C GLY A 93 -24.04 -10.34 -6.23
N GLN A 94 -22.88 -10.28 -5.56
CA GLN A 94 -21.56 -10.16 -6.17
C GLN A 94 -20.91 -11.53 -6.28
N THR A 95 -20.03 -11.72 -7.28
CA THR A 95 -19.26 -12.97 -7.46
C THR A 95 -17.78 -12.68 -7.26
N ILE A 96 -17.09 -13.58 -6.57
CA ILE A 96 -15.65 -13.45 -6.33
C ILE A 96 -14.89 -13.77 -7.61
N ASN A 97 -13.98 -12.88 -7.98
CA ASN A 97 -13.10 -13.12 -9.11
C ASN A 97 -11.96 -14.08 -8.68
N LYS A 98 -12.13 -15.37 -8.99
CA LYS A 98 -11.15 -16.43 -8.68
C LYS A 98 -9.82 -16.28 -9.43
N GLU A 99 -9.82 -15.67 -10.62
CA GLU A 99 -8.60 -15.42 -11.41
C GLU A 99 -7.74 -14.30 -10.80
N LYS A 100 -8.39 -13.30 -10.20
CA LYS A 100 -7.73 -12.20 -9.49
C LYS A 100 -7.39 -12.57 -8.03
N SER A 101 -8.01 -13.62 -7.51
CA SER A 101 -7.76 -14.10 -6.15
C SER A 101 -6.52 -14.98 -6.13
N SER A 102 -5.73 -14.85 -5.08
CA SER A 102 -4.53 -15.65 -4.91
C SER A 102 -4.37 -16.11 -3.48
N ILE A 103 -3.62 -17.20 -3.32
CA ILE A 103 -3.31 -17.75 -2.01
C ILE A 103 -1.80 -17.71 -1.81
N MET A 104 -1.40 -17.30 -0.61
CA MET A 104 -0.01 -17.33 -0.18
C MET A 104 0.13 -18.25 1.02
N PHE A 105 1.03 -19.24 0.91
CA PHE A 105 1.32 -20.17 1.99
C PHE A 105 2.65 -19.83 2.67
N ASN A 106 2.75 -20.17 3.95
CA ASN A 106 4.04 -20.17 4.63
C ASN A 106 4.96 -21.23 3.98
N SER A 107 6.28 -20.94 3.88
CA SER A 107 7.29 -21.84 3.31
C SER A 107 7.27 -23.23 3.93
N ASN A 108 6.95 -23.32 5.22
CA ASN A 108 6.97 -24.56 5.99
C ASN A 108 5.68 -25.40 5.86
N SER A 109 4.72 -24.97 5.03
CA SER A 109 3.47 -25.70 4.83
C SER A 109 3.69 -26.91 3.92
N ARG A 110 3.21 -28.09 4.33
CA ARG A 110 3.27 -29.33 3.54
C ARG A 110 2.51 -29.16 2.22
N GLU A 111 3.05 -29.70 1.14
CA GLU A 111 2.47 -29.60 -0.20
C GLU A 111 1.07 -30.23 -0.29
N SER A 112 0.85 -31.38 0.35
CA SER A 112 -0.45 -32.03 0.43
C SER A 112 -1.54 -31.11 1.01
N ARG A 113 -1.20 -30.34 2.03
CA ARG A 113 -2.11 -29.38 2.68
C ARG A 113 -2.36 -28.16 1.81
N ARG A 114 -1.35 -27.70 1.04
CA ARG A 114 -1.52 -26.61 0.07
C ARG A 114 -2.48 -27.03 -1.05
N ALA A 115 -2.29 -28.22 -1.59
CA ALA A 115 -3.12 -28.77 -2.65
C ALA A 115 -4.59 -28.93 -2.19
N SER A 116 -4.81 -29.52 -1.01
CA SER A 116 -6.16 -29.64 -0.43
C SER A 116 -6.81 -28.26 -0.25
N PHE A 117 -6.09 -27.30 0.33
CA PHE A 117 -6.61 -25.95 0.57
C PHE A 117 -6.96 -25.19 -0.73
N LYS A 118 -6.14 -25.32 -1.77
CA LYS A 118 -6.43 -24.75 -3.11
C LYS A 118 -7.65 -25.40 -3.74
N ALA A 119 -7.77 -26.73 -3.64
CA ALA A 119 -8.89 -27.48 -4.19
C ALA A 119 -10.21 -27.09 -3.52
N THR A 120 -10.22 -26.89 -2.19
CA THR A 120 -11.42 -26.46 -1.46
C THR A 120 -11.90 -25.06 -1.86
N LEU A 121 -10.98 -24.12 -2.10
CA LEU A 121 -11.32 -22.72 -2.45
C LEU A 121 -11.43 -22.47 -3.94
N ASP A 122 -11.04 -23.43 -4.78
CA ASP A 122 -10.98 -23.31 -6.24
C ASP A 122 -10.14 -22.10 -6.70
N ILE A 123 -9.01 -21.87 -6.02
CA ILE A 123 -8.03 -20.83 -6.35
C ILE A 123 -6.70 -21.50 -6.67
N GLY A 124 -6.32 -21.50 -7.95
CA GLY A 124 -5.09 -22.14 -8.43
C GLY A 124 -3.83 -21.30 -8.28
N VAL A 125 -3.97 -19.97 -8.16
CA VAL A 125 -2.85 -19.02 -8.24
C VAL A 125 -2.11 -18.92 -6.90
N GLU A 126 -0.85 -19.35 -6.89
CA GLU A 126 0.07 -19.11 -5.77
C GLU A 126 0.90 -17.84 -6.00
N ALA A 127 0.75 -16.89 -5.10
CA ALA A 127 1.30 -15.57 -5.29
C ALA A 127 2.39 -15.21 -4.29
N TRP A 128 3.64 -15.43 -4.68
CA TRP A 128 4.81 -15.04 -3.89
C TRP A 128 5.27 -13.60 -4.14
N ASN A 129 4.80 -12.98 -5.24
CA ASN A 129 5.17 -11.61 -5.65
C ASN A 129 3.96 -10.71 -5.91
N GLU A 130 2.76 -11.11 -5.50
CA GLU A 130 1.60 -10.25 -5.70
C GLU A 130 1.64 -9.01 -4.83
N LYS A 131 1.05 -7.96 -5.39
CA LYS A 131 1.00 -6.65 -4.79
C LYS A 131 -0.39 -6.44 -4.20
N TYR A 132 -0.42 -6.07 -2.93
CA TYR A 132 -1.62 -5.54 -2.30
C TYR A 132 -1.45 -4.02 -2.21
N PHE A 133 -2.37 -3.26 -2.81
CA PHE A 133 -2.26 -1.80 -2.97
C PHE A 133 -0.95 -1.31 -3.60
N GLY A 134 -0.39 -2.08 -4.53
CA GLY A 134 0.87 -1.73 -5.20
C GLY A 134 2.12 -1.96 -4.36
N LEU A 135 2.01 -2.45 -3.12
CA LEU A 135 3.12 -2.89 -2.28
C LEU A 135 3.21 -4.40 -2.26
N VAL A 136 4.43 -4.93 -2.19
CA VAL A 136 4.65 -6.38 -2.14
C VAL A 136 4.32 -6.88 -0.74
N VAL A 137 3.42 -7.85 -0.64
CA VAL A 137 2.97 -8.45 0.64
C VAL A 137 4.08 -9.31 1.25
N TYR A 138 4.84 -10.00 0.40
CA TYR A 138 5.96 -10.83 0.81
C TYR A 138 7.30 -10.28 0.33
N MET A 139 8.24 -10.19 1.27
CA MET A 139 9.63 -9.88 0.96
C MET A 139 10.47 -11.14 1.01
N GLY A 140 10.76 -11.67 -0.18
CA GLY A 140 11.72 -12.76 -0.36
C GLY A 140 13.16 -12.34 -0.09
N ARG A 141 14.10 -13.24 -0.39
CA ARG A 141 15.54 -13.04 -0.12
C ARG A 141 16.16 -11.86 -0.89
N SER A 142 15.65 -11.54 -2.09
CA SER A 142 16.20 -10.45 -2.93
C SER A 142 15.32 -9.21 -2.91
N LYS A 143 15.73 -8.22 -2.13
CA LYS A 143 15.09 -6.89 -2.07
C LYS A 143 15.10 -6.18 -3.42
N ALA A 144 16.18 -6.32 -4.19
CA ALA A 144 16.32 -5.70 -5.50
C ALA A 144 15.24 -6.19 -6.47
N LYS A 145 14.97 -7.50 -6.50
CA LYS A 145 13.91 -8.08 -7.34
C LYS A 145 12.53 -7.60 -6.91
N THR A 146 12.28 -7.54 -5.60
CA THR A 146 11.00 -7.09 -5.03
C THR A 146 10.65 -5.66 -5.46
N TYR A 147 11.63 -4.76 -5.56
CA TYR A 147 11.38 -3.35 -5.89
C TYR A 147 11.61 -2.96 -7.35
N ASN A 148 11.92 -3.92 -8.24
CA ASN A 148 12.07 -3.63 -9.67
C ASN A 148 10.82 -2.97 -10.27
N TYR A 149 9.63 -3.27 -9.75
CA TYR A 149 8.40 -2.61 -10.23
C TYR A 149 8.39 -1.10 -10.01
N LEU A 150 9.06 -0.58 -8.96
CA LEU A 150 9.16 0.85 -8.73
C LEU A 150 10.00 1.49 -9.83
N LYS A 151 11.12 0.84 -10.16
CA LYS A 151 11.98 1.23 -11.28
C LYS A 151 11.19 1.24 -12.60
N GLU A 152 10.43 0.18 -12.89
CA GLU A 152 9.60 0.10 -14.10
C GLU A 152 8.52 1.18 -14.16
N ARG A 153 7.86 1.48 -13.03
CA ARG A 153 6.84 2.55 -12.99
C ARG A 153 7.43 3.92 -13.22
N VAL A 154 8.61 4.20 -12.67
CA VAL A 154 9.33 5.46 -12.96
C VAL A 154 9.82 5.47 -14.41
N TRP A 155 10.27 4.32 -14.96
CA TRP A 155 10.70 4.20 -16.35
C TRP A 155 9.59 4.50 -17.36
N LYS A 156 8.33 4.17 -17.06
CA LYS A 156 7.18 4.49 -17.94
C LYS A 156 7.08 5.98 -18.32
N ILE A 157 7.70 6.87 -17.54
CA ILE A 157 7.74 8.30 -17.81
C ILE A 157 8.57 8.62 -19.05
N GLN A 158 9.57 7.80 -19.41
CA GLN A 158 10.29 7.97 -20.68
C GLN A 158 9.41 7.71 -21.91
N GLY A 159 8.40 6.84 -21.78
CA GLY A 159 7.42 6.61 -22.84
C GLY A 159 6.50 7.82 -23.10
N TRP A 160 6.52 8.83 -22.24
CA TRP A 160 5.74 10.06 -22.43
C TRP A 160 6.51 10.96 -23.38
N LYS A 161 6.03 11.07 -24.63
CA LYS A 161 6.62 11.82 -25.76
C LYS A 161 7.65 12.89 -25.36
N GLU A 162 8.88 12.47 -25.08
CA GLU A 162 9.94 13.35 -24.57
C GLU A 162 10.25 14.48 -25.55
N LYS A 163 9.99 14.23 -26.84
CA LYS A 163 10.16 15.15 -27.97
C LYS A 163 9.28 16.40 -27.89
N LEU A 164 8.20 16.38 -27.11
CA LEU A 164 7.26 17.51 -26.99
C LEU A 164 7.38 18.25 -25.65
N LEU A 165 8.21 17.76 -24.73
CA LEU A 165 8.26 18.30 -23.37
C LEU A 165 9.37 19.34 -23.24
N SER A 166 8.97 20.56 -22.88
CA SER A 166 9.92 21.60 -22.47
C SER A 166 10.66 21.19 -21.20
N ARG A 167 11.81 21.82 -20.95
CA ARG A 167 12.63 21.54 -19.77
C ARG A 167 11.92 21.85 -18.46
N ALA A 168 11.10 22.89 -18.44
CA ALA A 168 10.24 23.23 -17.32
C ALA A 168 9.17 22.15 -17.07
N TRP A 169 8.59 21.59 -18.13
CA TRP A 169 7.61 20.51 -17.98
C TRP A 169 8.25 19.23 -17.43
N LYS A 170 9.48 18.92 -17.83
CA LYS A 170 10.25 17.79 -17.26
C LYS A 170 10.49 17.96 -15.76
N ASP A 171 10.86 19.16 -15.31
CA ASP A 171 11.03 19.46 -13.88
C ASP A 171 9.73 19.19 -13.09
N ILE A 172 8.60 19.69 -13.60
CA ILE A 172 7.29 19.49 -12.98
C ILE A 172 6.93 18.00 -12.95
N LEU A 173 7.11 17.28 -14.06
CA LEU A 173 6.77 15.87 -14.17
C LEU A 173 7.61 15.00 -13.21
N ILE A 174 8.90 15.32 -13.07
CA ILE A 174 9.78 14.62 -12.13
C ILE A 174 9.29 14.79 -10.69
N LYS A 175 8.95 16.01 -10.30
CA LYS A 175 8.49 16.32 -8.93
C LYS A 175 7.11 15.75 -8.63
N ALA A 176 6.17 15.88 -9.57
CA ALA A 176 4.78 15.49 -9.39
C ALA A 176 4.55 13.97 -9.55
N VAL A 177 5.32 13.31 -10.42
CA VAL A 177 5.09 11.90 -10.79
C VAL A 177 6.26 11.03 -10.37
N SER A 178 7.47 11.27 -10.89
CA SER A 178 8.61 10.37 -10.66
C SER A 178 8.96 10.21 -9.18
N GLN A 179 9.00 11.33 -8.44
CA GLN A 179 9.30 11.34 -7.01
C GLN A 179 8.10 10.92 -6.15
N ALA A 180 6.88 11.08 -6.64
CA ALA A 180 5.66 10.67 -5.94
C ALA A 180 5.43 9.14 -5.97
N ILE A 181 5.72 8.49 -7.09
CA ILE A 181 5.55 7.03 -7.28
C ILE A 181 6.17 6.19 -6.14
N PRO A 182 7.45 6.37 -5.77
CA PRO A 182 8.06 5.56 -4.72
C PRO A 182 7.69 6.01 -3.31
N THR A 183 7.04 7.17 -3.12
CA THR A 183 6.79 7.76 -1.79
C THR A 183 6.00 6.82 -0.88
N PHE A 184 5.03 6.08 -1.43
CA PHE A 184 4.24 5.12 -0.65
C PHE A 184 5.06 3.90 -0.21
N ALA A 185 5.94 3.38 -1.07
CA ALA A 185 6.83 2.29 -0.67
C ALA A 185 7.88 2.77 0.35
N MET A 186 8.39 3.99 0.16
CA MET A 186 9.36 4.62 1.05
C MET A 186 8.80 4.96 2.44
N SER A 187 7.49 5.10 2.60
CA SER A 187 6.89 5.30 3.93
C SER A 187 6.83 4.00 4.73
N CYS A 188 6.71 2.86 4.07
CA CYS A 188 6.57 1.56 4.73
C CYS A 188 7.89 0.79 4.85
N PHE A 189 8.84 1.03 3.94
CA PHE A 189 10.01 0.20 3.75
C PHE A 189 11.30 1.00 3.56
N ASP A 190 12.39 0.49 4.12
CA ASP A 190 13.76 0.95 3.86
C ASP A 190 14.18 0.45 2.48
N LEU A 191 14.30 1.37 1.52
CA LEU A 191 14.77 1.05 0.18
C LEU A 191 16.29 1.07 0.17
N THR A 192 16.89 0.04 -0.41
CA THR A 192 18.35 -0.06 -0.51
C THR A 192 18.89 1.14 -1.29
N LYS A 193 20.00 1.73 -0.82
CA LYS A 193 20.67 2.86 -1.48
C LYS A 193 20.86 2.63 -2.99
N THR A 194 21.30 1.42 -3.38
CA THR A 194 21.46 1.01 -4.78
C THR A 194 20.20 1.12 -5.64
N LEU A 195 19.01 0.93 -5.06
CA LEU A 195 17.74 1.12 -5.76
C LEU A 195 17.43 2.60 -5.91
N CYS A 196 17.60 3.38 -4.83
CA CYS A 196 17.41 4.83 -4.87
C CYS A 196 18.34 5.49 -5.90
N ASP A 197 19.61 5.05 -5.97
CA ASP A 197 20.58 5.53 -6.95
C ASP A 197 20.15 5.16 -8.38
N LYS A 198 19.69 3.92 -8.60
CA LYS A 198 19.17 3.49 -9.90
C LYS A 198 17.96 4.32 -10.33
N ILE A 199 17.01 4.59 -9.44
CA ILE A 199 15.84 5.42 -9.76
C ILE A 199 16.27 6.86 -10.01
N SER A 200 17.17 7.41 -9.20
CA SER A 200 17.71 8.76 -9.37
C SER A 200 18.43 8.92 -10.71
N MET A 201 19.18 7.90 -11.13
CA MET A 201 19.83 7.86 -12.45
C MET A 201 18.81 7.87 -13.60
N LEU A 202 17.69 7.14 -13.47
CA LEU A 202 16.61 7.19 -14.46
C LEU A 202 15.97 8.57 -14.58
N ILE A 203 15.73 9.22 -13.44
CA ILE A 203 15.19 10.57 -13.37
C ILE A 203 16.18 11.57 -13.99
N CYS A 204 17.46 11.43 -13.67
CA CYS A 204 18.53 12.24 -14.23
C CYS A 204 18.57 12.08 -15.76
N HIS A 205 18.61 10.85 -16.26
CA HIS A 205 18.57 10.57 -17.69
C HIS A 205 17.34 11.22 -18.36
N PHE A 206 16.15 11.05 -17.79
CA PHE A 206 14.92 11.66 -18.31
C PHE A 206 15.00 13.20 -18.37
N PHE A 207 15.61 13.85 -17.37
CA PHE A 207 15.76 15.30 -17.33
C PHE A 207 16.68 15.84 -18.44
N TRP A 208 17.77 15.11 -18.75
CA TRP A 208 18.77 15.52 -19.74
C TRP A 208 18.49 15.00 -21.15
N ALA A 209 17.69 13.95 -21.31
CA ALA A 209 17.26 13.44 -22.60
C ALA A 209 16.47 14.52 -23.36
N GLN A 210 16.68 14.64 -24.68
CA GLN A 210 15.93 15.56 -25.54
C GLN A 210 15.17 14.80 -26.65
N GLN A 211 15.64 13.62 -27.01
CA GLN A 211 15.03 12.69 -27.97
C GLN A 211 15.24 11.26 -27.48
N ASP A 212 14.33 10.36 -27.88
CA ASP A 212 14.41 8.91 -27.57
C ASP A 212 15.81 8.38 -27.94
N ARG A 213 16.54 7.87 -26.94
CA ARG A 213 17.86 7.22 -27.04
C ARG A 213 19.10 8.12 -27.25
N GLU A 214 19.02 9.44 -27.11
CA GLU A 214 20.23 10.28 -27.05
C GLU A 214 20.79 10.39 -25.63
N ASN A 215 21.95 9.80 -25.39
CA ASN A 215 22.73 10.04 -24.17
C ASN A 215 23.37 11.43 -24.25
N LYS A 216 22.68 12.46 -23.72
CA LYS A 216 23.27 13.79 -23.57
C LYS A 216 24.21 13.86 -22.38
N MET A 217 25.26 14.68 -22.53
CA MET A 217 26.20 14.95 -21.46
C MET A 217 25.47 15.60 -20.28
N HIS A 218 25.68 15.02 -19.09
CA HIS A 218 25.19 15.59 -17.84
C HIS A 218 26.06 16.79 -17.47
N TRP A 219 25.56 18.00 -17.74
CA TRP A 219 26.31 19.24 -17.48
C TRP A 219 26.43 19.59 -16.00
N ILE A 220 25.51 19.10 -15.17
CA ILE A 220 25.44 19.38 -13.74
C ILE A 220 25.25 18.05 -13.00
N SER A 221 25.96 17.86 -11.88
CA SER A 221 25.83 16.67 -11.06
C SER A 221 24.42 16.53 -10.48
N TRP A 222 23.97 15.28 -10.32
CA TRP A 222 22.66 15.01 -9.72
C TRP A 222 22.55 15.57 -8.31
N GLU A 223 23.63 15.51 -7.53
CA GLU A 223 23.72 16.06 -6.18
C GLU A 223 23.45 17.58 -6.16
N HIS A 224 23.99 18.32 -7.14
CA HIS A 224 23.73 19.75 -7.24
C HIS A 224 22.28 20.03 -7.66
N LEU A 225 21.69 19.22 -8.55
CA LEU A 225 20.27 19.33 -8.89
C LEU A 225 19.34 19.04 -7.69
N CYS A 226 19.76 18.18 -6.77
CA CYS A 226 19.06 17.90 -5.51
C CYS A 226 19.19 19.01 -4.46
N SER A 227 20.14 19.94 -4.61
CA SER A 227 20.30 21.05 -3.68
C SER A 227 19.09 22.00 -3.73
N GLN A 228 18.93 22.77 -2.66
CA GLN A 228 17.85 23.76 -2.55
C GLN A 228 17.94 24.81 -3.66
N LYS A 229 16.79 25.36 -4.07
CA LYS A 229 16.73 26.42 -5.09
C LYS A 229 17.56 27.65 -4.71
N ASP A 230 17.57 27.99 -3.43
CA ASP A 230 18.35 29.12 -2.90
C ASP A 230 19.87 28.89 -3.01
N LYS A 231 20.29 27.63 -3.17
CA LYS A 231 21.70 27.22 -3.38
C LYS A 231 22.03 26.95 -4.85
N GLY A 232 21.15 27.33 -5.77
CA GLY A 232 21.32 27.15 -7.22
C GLY A 232 20.84 25.80 -7.77
N GLY A 233 20.30 24.91 -6.92
CA GLY A 233 19.75 23.62 -7.35
C GLY A 233 18.32 23.69 -7.88
N LEU A 234 17.78 22.54 -8.29
CA LEU A 234 16.37 22.42 -8.73
C LEU A 234 15.44 21.98 -7.59
N GLY A 235 15.98 21.63 -6.43
CA GLY A 235 15.22 21.14 -5.28
C GLY A 235 14.66 19.73 -5.50
N TYR A 236 15.35 18.89 -6.27
CA TYR A 236 14.99 17.47 -6.35
C TYR A 236 15.29 16.77 -5.02
N ARG A 237 14.46 15.78 -4.67
CA ARG A 237 14.67 15.02 -3.44
C ARG A 237 15.73 13.95 -3.66
N ASP A 238 16.73 13.91 -2.77
CA ASP A 238 17.53 12.70 -2.61
C ASP A 238 16.60 11.59 -2.11
N LEU A 239 16.41 10.57 -2.92
CA LEU A 239 15.46 9.49 -2.64
C LEU A 239 15.84 8.66 -1.42
N HIS A 240 17.13 8.50 -1.14
CA HIS A 240 17.60 7.74 0.02
C HIS A 240 17.39 8.52 1.31
N LEU A 241 17.80 9.79 1.34
CA LEU A 241 17.56 10.66 2.51
C LEU A 241 16.06 10.90 2.74
N PHE A 242 15.29 11.08 1.67
CA PHE A 242 13.84 11.22 1.75
C PHE A 242 13.18 9.96 2.31
N ASN A 243 13.63 8.76 1.91
CA ASN A 243 13.12 7.51 2.46
C ASN A 243 13.42 7.39 3.96
N LEU A 244 14.65 7.70 4.39
CA LEU A 244 15.01 7.71 5.81
C LEU A 244 14.14 8.70 6.61
N GLY A 245 13.91 9.89 6.06
CA GLY A 245 13.03 10.90 6.66
C GLY A 245 11.57 10.43 6.75
N MET A 246 11.05 9.75 5.74
CA MET A 246 9.70 9.18 5.77
C MET A 246 9.55 8.08 6.83
N LEU A 247 10.57 7.24 7.01
CA LEU A 247 10.60 6.23 8.07
C LEU A 247 10.70 6.87 9.46
N ALA A 248 11.52 7.91 9.61
CA ALA A 248 11.59 8.69 10.85
C ALA A 248 10.24 9.35 11.18
N ARG A 249 9.51 9.84 10.17
CA ARG A 249 8.14 10.34 10.34
C ARG A 249 7.20 9.24 10.84
N GLN A 250 7.29 8.02 10.33
CA GLN A 250 6.48 6.91 10.85
C GLN A 250 6.82 6.57 12.30
N ALA A 251 8.11 6.53 12.64
CA ALA A 251 8.56 6.35 14.02
C ALA A 251 8.01 7.45 14.95
N TRP A 252 8.03 8.71 14.50
CA TRP A 252 7.45 9.82 15.24
C TRP A 252 5.93 9.70 15.44
N GLN A 253 5.20 9.21 14.43
CA GLN A 253 3.77 8.93 14.55
C GLN A 253 3.47 7.86 15.60
N LEU A 254 4.30 6.82 15.69
CA LEU A 254 4.18 5.79 16.73
C LEU A 254 4.46 6.33 18.14
N LEU A 255 5.35 7.31 18.28
CA LEU A 255 5.60 8.01 19.55
C LEU A 255 4.44 8.96 19.92
N SER A 256 3.94 9.70 18.94
CA SER A 256 2.96 10.77 19.17
C SER A 256 1.54 10.23 19.37
N ASN A 257 1.20 9.12 18.70
CA ASN A 257 -0.14 8.54 18.68
C ASN A 257 -0.12 7.06 19.12
N PRO A 258 0.19 6.77 20.40
CA PRO A 258 0.32 5.40 20.92
C PRO A 258 -1.01 4.62 20.91
N GLU A 259 -2.15 5.32 20.94
CA GLU A 259 -3.50 4.74 20.92
C GLU A 259 -3.97 4.33 19.51
N SER A 260 -3.17 4.60 18.47
CA SER A 260 -3.51 4.14 17.12
C SER A 260 -3.44 2.61 17.04
N LEU A 261 -4.37 1.98 16.29
CA LEU A 261 -4.37 0.52 16.10
C LEU A 261 -3.01 -0.01 15.61
N CYS A 262 -2.35 0.73 14.71
CA CYS A 262 -1.02 0.40 14.21
C CYS A 262 0.02 0.40 15.34
N ALA A 263 0.03 1.44 16.18
CA ALA A 263 0.93 1.52 17.34
C ALA A 263 0.65 0.39 18.34
N TRP A 264 -0.62 0.10 18.62
CA TRP A 264 -1.00 -0.98 19.53
C TRP A 264 -0.53 -2.36 19.04
N VAL A 265 -0.78 -2.68 17.76
CA VAL A 265 -0.35 -3.95 17.15
C VAL A 265 1.18 -4.07 17.13
N LEU A 266 1.90 -3.01 16.75
CA LEU A 266 3.36 -3.02 16.72
C LEU A 266 3.97 -3.10 18.12
N ARG A 267 3.40 -2.40 19.09
CA ARG A 267 3.79 -2.46 20.50
C ARG A 267 3.62 -3.86 21.04
N ALA A 268 2.43 -4.46 20.87
CA ALA A 268 2.15 -5.81 21.31
C ALA A 268 3.10 -6.85 20.73
N LYS A 269 3.55 -6.65 19.47
CA LYS A 269 4.41 -7.61 18.76
C LYS A 269 5.91 -7.43 19.01
N TYR A 270 6.40 -6.19 19.11
CA TYR A 270 7.85 -5.92 19.06
C TYR A 270 8.41 -5.25 20.31
N PHE A 271 7.59 -4.60 21.14
CA PHE A 271 8.05 -3.88 22.32
C PHE A 271 6.95 -3.79 23.38
N HIS A 272 6.54 -4.95 23.92
CA HIS A 272 5.44 -5.03 24.88
C HIS A 272 5.70 -4.16 26.13
N GLU A 273 6.91 -4.26 26.68
CA GLU A 273 7.34 -3.61 27.94
C GLU A 273 8.42 -2.54 27.73
N GLY A 274 8.91 -2.37 26.49
CA GLY A 274 10.01 -1.46 26.17
C GLY A 274 9.55 -0.10 25.63
N LYS A 275 10.44 0.89 25.71
CA LYS A 275 10.26 2.17 24.99
C LYS A 275 10.58 1.95 23.52
N LEU A 276 9.80 2.56 22.62
CA LEU A 276 10.04 2.50 21.17
C LEU A 276 11.47 2.92 20.79
N LEU A 277 12.09 3.83 21.55
CA LEU A 277 13.46 4.26 21.29
C LEU A 277 14.49 3.16 21.57
N GLU A 278 14.24 2.20 22.43
CA GLU A 278 15.23 1.19 22.84
C GLU A 278 15.10 -0.13 22.04
N VAL A 279 14.22 -0.16 21.04
CA VAL A 279 13.90 -1.40 20.32
C VAL A 279 14.98 -1.85 19.34
N GLY A 280 15.19 -3.17 19.30
CA GLY A 280 16.10 -3.83 18.38
C GLY A 280 15.45 -4.26 17.06
N PRO A 281 16.27 -4.69 16.07
CA PRO A 281 15.78 -5.22 14.81
C PRO A 281 15.06 -6.56 15.01
N GLY A 282 13.82 -6.64 14.56
CA GLY A 282 13.04 -7.88 14.51
C GLY A 282 13.15 -8.62 13.17
N ILE A 283 12.39 -9.71 13.02
CA ILE A 283 12.40 -10.56 11.81
C ILE A 283 11.74 -9.84 10.61
N SER A 284 10.64 -9.12 10.85
CA SER A 284 9.89 -8.42 9.80
C SER A 284 10.72 -7.32 9.14
N TYR A 285 10.62 -7.22 7.82
CA TYR A 285 11.28 -6.16 7.08
C TYR A 285 10.71 -4.78 7.36
N SER A 286 9.37 -4.66 7.41
CA SER A 286 8.69 -3.41 7.73
C SER A 286 9.13 -2.91 9.11
N TRP A 287 9.25 -3.83 10.08
CA TRP A 287 9.73 -3.47 11.41
C TRP A 287 11.19 -2.99 11.39
N ARG A 288 12.10 -3.72 10.73
CA ARG A 288 13.49 -3.25 10.57
C ARG A 288 13.59 -1.89 9.90
N SER A 289 12.67 -1.59 8.96
CA SER A 289 12.57 -0.29 8.30
C SER A 289 12.14 0.81 9.29
N ILE A 290 11.15 0.53 10.15
CA ILE A 290 10.75 1.44 11.22
C ILE A 290 11.90 1.65 12.22
N VAL A 291 12.64 0.60 12.60
CA VAL A 291 13.81 0.71 13.49
C VAL A 291 14.88 1.63 12.89
N ARG A 292 15.14 1.55 11.59
CA ARG A 292 16.02 2.51 10.89
C ARG A 292 15.49 3.94 11.00
N GLY A 293 14.18 4.13 10.85
CA GLY A 293 13.52 5.42 11.10
C GLY A 293 13.68 5.91 12.54
N VAL A 294 13.54 5.03 13.53
CA VAL A 294 13.77 5.34 14.96
C VAL A 294 15.21 5.78 15.20
N GLN A 295 16.20 5.10 14.59
CA GLN A 295 17.61 5.48 14.68
C GLN A 295 17.87 6.88 14.12
N ALA A 296 17.29 7.20 12.95
CA ALA A 296 17.39 8.53 12.36
C ALA A 296 16.64 9.59 13.18
N LEU A 297 15.52 9.21 13.81
CA LEU A 297 14.77 10.10 14.67
C LEU A 297 15.58 10.46 15.92
N LYS A 298 16.25 9.48 16.55
CA LYS A 298 17.11 9.71 17.73
C LYS A 298 18.15 10.79 17.51
N SER A 299 18.79 10.86 16.35
CA SER A 299 19.79 11.91 16.08
C SER A 299 19.19 13.32 16.02
N GLY A 300 17.88 13.45 15.81
CA GLY A 300 17.17 14.74 15.79
C GLY A 300 16.29 15.01 17.00
N LEU A 301 16.17 14.06 17.94
CA LEU A 301 15.36 14.26 19.15
C LEU A 301 16.13 15.09 20.16
N ILE A 302 15.51 16.19 20.59
CA ILE A 302 16.01 17.03 21.68
C ILE A 302 15.05 16.85 22.84
N TRP A 303 15.57 16.42 23.98
CA TRP A 303 14.80 16.37 25.21
C TRP A 303 14.64 17.78 25.77
N ARG A 304 13.40 18.20 26.05
CA ARG A 304 13.10 19.50 26.66
C ARG A 304 12.39 19.26 27.99
N VAL A 305 12.90 19.89 29.04
CA VAL A 305 12.26 19.92 30.36
C VAL A 305 10.94 20.67 30.22
N GLY A 306 9.83 20.01 30.53
CA GLY A 306 8.52 20.63 30.66
C GLY A 306 8.32 21.23 32.05
N TYR A 307 7.13 21.05 32.62
CA TYR A 307 6.77 21.58 33.94
C TYR A 307 7.37 20.84 35.15
N GLY A 308 8.43 20.03 34.97
CA GLY A 308 9.11 19.31 36.06
C GLY A 308 8.34 18.14 36.69
N THR A 309 7.04 17.97 36.42
CA THR A 309 6.18 16.96 37.10
C THR A 309 6.36 15.50 36.63
N LYS A 310 7.18 15.25 35.60
CA LYS A 310 7.39 13.91 35.01
C LYS A 310 8.86 13.48 35.02
N ILE A 311 9.69 14.16 35.78
CA ILE A 311 11.13 13.94 35.84
C ILE A 311 11.46 13.68 37.31
N ASP A 312 11.84 12.45 37.62
CA ASP A 312 12.46 12.12 38.90
C ASP A 312 13.94 12.44 38.72
N ILE A 313 14.46 13.38 39.53
CA ILE A 313 15.85 13.86 39.48
C ILE A 313 16.67 13.10 40.52
#